data_AF-V6M2C4-F1
#
_entry.id   AF-V6M2C4-F1
#
_cell.length_a   1.000
_cell.length_b   1.000
_cell.length_c   1.000
_cell.angle_alpha   90.00
_cell.angle_beta   90.00
_cell.angle_gamma   90.00
#
_symmetry.space_group_name_H-M   'P 1'
#
loop_
_entity.id
_entity.type
_entity.pdbx_description
1 polymer ?
#
loop_
_entity_poly.entity_id
_entity_poly.type
_entity_poly.pdbx_seq_one_letter_code
_entity_poly.pdbx_strand_id
1 'polypeptide(L)'
;MGEELRYTFEQLEEDLGLGHEIEFVYQGEKYSITQTDKGWNIMKFYDYETLQIFNNVMDLLKDGRIKSKQLKDIWVEVEVTTIF
;
A
#
# COMPACT_ATOMS: atom_id res chain seq x y z
N MET A 1 26.38 13.57 -0.72
CA MET A 1 24.92 13.48 -0.57
C MET A 1 24.57 12.03 -0.82
N GLY A 2 24.23 11.28 0.22
CA GLY A 2 23.72 9.93 0.03
C GLY A 2 22.31 10.04 -0.53
N GLU A 3 22.04 9.40 -1.64
CA GLU A 3 20.66 9.14 -2.04
C GLU A 3 20.07 8.23 -0.97
N GLU A 4 19.07 8.70 -0.22
CA GLU A 4 18.26 7.80 0.59
C GLU A 4 17.57 6.84 -0.38
N LEU A 5 17.88 5.55 -0.25
CA LEU A 5 17.22 4.49 -1.01
C LEU A 5 15.75 4.49 -0.60
N ARG A 6 14.91 5.12 -1.42
CA ARG A 6 13.48 5.18 -1.21
C ARG A 6 12.86 3.85 -1.56
N TYR A 7 11.96 3.38 -0.70
CA TYR A 7 11.18 2.18 -0.95
C TYR A 7 10.36 2.34 -2.24
N THR A 8 10.57 1.44 -3.19
CA THR A 8 10.04 1.50 -4.55
C THR A 8 8.71 0.77 -4.68
N PHE A 9 8.04 0.94 -5.82
CA PHE A 9 6.81 0.19 -6.10
C PHE A 9 7.13 -1.28 -6.39
N GLU A 10 8.26 -1.56 -7.03
CA GLU A 10 8.73 -2.91 -7.28
C GLU A 10 9.00 -3.66 -5.96
N GLN A 11 9.55 -2.99 -4.94
CA GLN A 11 9.70 -3.57 -3.60
C GLN A 11 8.36 -3.85 -2.93
N LEU A 12 7.35 -2.97 -3.11
CA LEU A 12 5.98 -3.25 -2.67
C LEU A 12 5.46 -4.54 -3.32
N GLU A 13 5.60 -4.67 -4.64
CA GLU A 13 5.13 -5.85 -5.37
C GLU A 13 5.78 -7.13 -4.84
N GLU A 14 7.10 -7.09 -4.57
CA GLU A 14 7.85 -8.19 -3.99
C GLU A 14 7.39 -8.54 -2.57
N ASP A 15 7.31 -7.56 -1.68
CA ASP A 15 6.93 -7.77 -0.28
C ASP A 15 5.50 -8.28 -0.14
N LEU A 16 4.54 -7.67 -0.85
CA LEU A 16 3.16 -8.17 -0.87
C LEU A 16 3.08 -9.58 -1.47
N GLY A 17 3.90 -9.87 -2.49
CA GLY A 17 4.00 -11.20 -3.09
C GLY A 17 4.54 -12.27 -2.12
N LEU A 18 5.33 -11.87 -1.13
CA LEU A 18 5.81 -12.71 -0.03
C LEU A 18 4.81 -12.82 1.14
N GLY A 19 3.74 -12.04 1.11
CA GLY A 19 2.74 -12.00 2.18
C GLY A 19 3.04 -10.99 3.29
N HIS A 20 4.00 -10.09 3.09
CA HIS A 20 4.27 -9.00 4.04
C HIS A 20 3.14 -7.97 4.03
N GLU A 21 2.93 -7.34 5.18
CA GLU A 21 1.98 -6.24 5.33
C GLU A 21 2.72 -4.92 5.45
N ILE A 22 2.15 -3.83 4.92
CA ILE A 22 2.84 -2.54 4.82
C ILE A 22 1.99 -1.42 5.41
N GLU A 23 2.60 -0.61 6.25
CA GLU A 23 2.09 0.70 6.66
C GLU A 23 2.89 1.79 5.96
N PHE A 24 2.19 2.83 5.51
CA PHE A 24 2.81 3.93 4.80
C PHE A 24 2.04 5.25 4.96
N VAL A 25 2.72 6.35 4.63
CA VAL A 25 2.16 7.70 4.60
C VAL A 25 2.08 8.18 3.16
N TYR A 26 0.93 8.76 2.80
CA TYR A 26 0.74 9.46 1.54
C TYR A 26 0.00 10.78 1.79
N GLN A 27 0.61 11.90 1.41
CA GLN A 27 0.07 13.25 1.63
C GLN A 27 -0.31 13.52 3.10
N GLY A 28 0.53 13.09 4.04
CA GLY A 28 0.34 13.29 5.48
C GLY A 28 -0.69 12.36 6.14
N GLU A 29 -1.31 11.46 5.38
CA GLU A 29 -2.32 10.52 5.86
C GLU A 29 -1.73 9.10 5.93
N LYS A 30 -2.06 8.36 7.00
CA LYS A 30 -1.58 6.99 7.22
C LYS A 30 -2.50 5.97 6.57
N TYR A 31 -1.90 4.98 5.92
CA TYR A 31 -2.58 3.87 5.25
C TYR A 31 -1.91 2.55 5.60
N SER A 32 -2.67 1.47 5.49
CA SER A 32 -2.15 0.10 5.57
C SER A 32 -2.58 -0.72 4.37
N ILE A 33 -1.73 -1.66 3.98
CA ILE A 33 -2.07 -2.82 3.15
C ILE A 33 -1.86 -4.07 4.01
N THR A 34 -2.93 -4.82 4.28
CA THR A 34 -2.88 -6.02 5.13
C THR A 34 -3.62 -7.19 4.49
N GLN A 35 -3.35 -8.40 4.99
CA GLN A 35 -4.05 -9.61 4.56
C GLN A 35 -5.02 -10.07 5.66
N THR A 36 -6.27 -10.32 5.27
CA THR A 36 -7.32 -10.84 6.16
C THR A 36 -7.91 -12.13 5.62
N ASP A 37 -8.81 -12.73 6.39
CA ASP A 37 -9.65 -13.86 5.94
C ASP A 37 -10.51 -13.52 4.71
N LYS A 38 -10.79 -12.23 4.47
CA LYS A 38 -11.52 -11.71 3.30
C LYS A 38 -10.64 -11.39 2.10
N GLY A 39 -9.32 -11.52 2.23
CA GLY A 39 -8.34 -11.16 1.21
C GLY A 39 -7.48 -9.95 1.59
N TRP A 40 -6.83 -9.39 0.59
CA TRP A 40 -5.96 -8.23 0.72
C TRP A 40 -6.77 -6.96 0.82
N ASN A 41 -6.41 -6.08 1.73
CA ASN A 41 -7.11 -4.83 1.90
C ASN A 41 -6.15 -3.64 1.87
N ILE A 42 -6.70 -2.49 1.51
CA ILE A 42 -6.04 -1.20 1.66
C ILE A 42 -7.04 -0.21 2.29
N MET A 43 -6.60 0.51 3.32
CA MET A 43 -7.44 1.50 3.98
C MET A 43 -6.62 2.61 4.64
N LYS A 44 -7.25 3.77 4.81
CA LYS A 44 -6.75 4.85 5.66
C LYS A 44 -6.97 4.48 7.13
N PHE A 45 -6.00 4.82 7.98
CA PHE A 45 -6.09 4.59 9.41
C PHE A 45 -7.33 5.29 10.00
N TYR A 46 -8.09 4.54 10.80
CA TYR A 46 -9.30 4.99 11.48
C TYR A 46 -10.44 5.46 10.56
N ASP A 47 -10.40 5.14 9.26
CA ASP A 47 -11.41 5.54 8.29
C ASP A 47 -11.86 4.34 7.44
N TYR A 48 -12.85 3.61 7.97
CA TYR A 48 -13.40 2.42 7.34
C TYR A 48 -14.14 2.70 6.02
N GLU A 49 -14.51 3.95 5.73
CA GLU A 49 -15.15 4.30 4.46
C GLU A 49 -14.18 4.19 3.28
N THR A 50 -12.87 4.21 3.55
CA THR A 50 -11.82 4.08 2.55
C THR A 50 -11.42 2.63 2.25
N LEU A 51 -11.98 1.66 2.99
CA LEU A 51 -11.64 0.25 2.89
C LEU A 51 -11.95 -0.29 1.49
N GLN A 52 -10.92 -0.82 0.85
CA GLN A 52 -11.04 -1.63 -0.36
C GLN A 52 -10.50 -3.02 -0.08
N ILE A 53 -11.19 -4.05 -0.57
CA ILE A 53 -10.84 -5.46 -0.39
C ILE A 53 -10.67 -6.10 -1.76
N PHE A 54 -9.63 -6.90 -1.90
CA PHE A 54 -9.21 -7.58 -3.12
C PHE A 54 -8.96 -9.06 -2.85
N ASN A 55 -9.25 -9.90 -3.83
CA ASN A 55 -9.09 -11.35 -3.68
C ASN A 55 -7.61 -11.76 -3.60
N ASN A 56 -6.73 -11.01 -4.24
CA ASN A 56 -5.30 -11.29 -4.32
C ASN A 56 -4.48 -10.00 -4.50
N VAL A 57 -3.16 -10.11 -4.35
CA VAL A 57 -2.21 -9.00 -4.47
C VAL A 57 -2.24 -8.36 -5.86
N MET A 58 -2.40 -9.16 -6.93
CA MET A 58 -2.42 -8.61 -8.31
C MET A 58 -3.63 -7.70 -8.52
N ASP A 59 -4.81 -8.07 -8.01
CA ASP A 59 -6.02 -7.24 -8.06
C ASP A 59 -5.81 -5.95 -7.25
N LEU A 60 -5.19 -6.03 -6.06
CA LEU A 60 -4.87 -4.85 -5.24
C LEU A 60 -3.93 -3.89 -5.96
N LEU A 61 -2.82 -4.39 -6.53
CA LEU A 61 -1.82 -3.57 -7.21
C LEU A 61 -2.38 -2.89 -8.46
N LYS A 62 -3.30 -3.57 -9.16
CA LYS A 62 -3.93 -3.09 -10.39
C LYS A 62 -5.09 -2.12 -10.14
N ASP A 63 -5.99 -2.46 -9.22
CA ASP A 63 -7.27 -1.77 -9.06
C ASP A 63 -7.35 -0.92 -7.79
N GLY A 64 -6.40 -1.10 -6.85
CA GLY A 64 -6.29 -0.34 -5.60
C GLY A 64 -6.10 1.15 -5.82
N ARG A 65 -6.93 1.96 -5.16
CA ARG A 65 -6.93 3.41 -5.30
C ARG A 65 -6.87 4.15 -3.98
N ILE A 66 -6.11 5.24 -3.95
CA ILE A 66 -6.17 6.24 -2.88
C ILE A 66 -6.44 7.59 -3.52
N LYS A 67 -7.49 8.29 -3.05
CA LYS A 67 -7.93 9.57 -3.62
C LYS A 67 -8.10 9.50 -5.15
N SER A 68 -8.73 8.42 -5.63
CA SER A 68 -8.97 8.10 -7.05
C SER A 68 -7.74 7.79 -7.92
N LYS A 69 -6.52 7.87 -7.38
CA LYS A 69 -5.27 7.51 -8.09
C LYS A 69 -4.87 6.07 -7.81
N GLN A 70 -4.23 5.39 -8.77
CA GLN A 70 -3.71 4.03 -8.55
C GLN A 70 -2.48 4.06 -7.65
N LEU A 71 -2.19 2.93 -6.98
CA LEU A 71 -1.02 2.82 -6.11
C LEU A 71 0.28 3.15 -6.82
N LYS A 72 0.46 2.59 -8.03
CA LYS A 72 1.64 2.86 -8.88
C LYS A 72 1.84 4.36 -9.16
N ASP A 73 0.74 5.09 -9.36
CA ASP A 73 0.78 6.52 -9.70
C ASP A 73 1.16 7.39 -8.49
N ILE A 74 0.84 6.93 -7.26
CA ILE A 74 1.12 7.70 -6.04
C ILE A 74 2.42 7.28 -5.35
N TRP A 75 3.00 6.13 -5.71
CA TRP A 75 4.08 5.53 -4.93
C TRP A 75 5.34 6.40 -4.86
N VAL A 76 5.56 7.26 -5.87
CA VAL A 76 6.63 8.26 -5.88
C VAL A 76 6.47 9.35 -4.81
N GLU A 77 5.31 9.43 -4.15
CA GLU A 77 5.01 10.34 -3.03
C GLU A 77 4.84 9.58 -1.69
N VAL A 78 4.90 8.25 -1.71
CA VAL A 78 4.71 7.39 -0.53
C VAL A 78 5.98 7.33 0.32
N GLU A 79 5.79 7.30 1.64
CA GLU A 79 6.82 6.97 2.63
C GLU A 79 6.38 5.71 3.38
N VAL A 80 7.07 4.59 3.17
CA VAL A 80 6.82 3.36 3.92
C VAL A 80 7.35 3.51 5.33
N THR A 81 6.50 3.28 6.33
CA THR A 81 6.84 3.46 7.75
C THR A 81 7.09 2.13 8.46
N THR A 82 6.41 1.07 8.05
CA THR A 82 6.50 -0.25 8.69
C THR A 82 6.26 -1.36 7.67
N ILE A 83 7.00 -2.47 7.80
CA ILE A 83 6.80 -3.72 7.06
C ILE A 83 6.74 -4.83 8.11
N PHE A 84 5.74 -5.71 8.03
CA PHE A 84 5.51 -6.83 8.95
C PHE A 84 5.68 -8.19 8.27
#